data_AF-J7KE92-F1
#
_entry.id   AF-J7KE92-F1
#
_cell.length_a   1.000
_cell.length_b   1.000
_cell.length_c   1.000
_cell.angle_alpha   90.00
_cell.angle_beta   90.00
_cell.angle_gamma   90.00
#
_symmetry.space_group_name_H-M   'P 1'
#
loop_
_entity.id
_entity.type
_entity.pdbx_description
1 polymer ?
#
loop_
_entity_poly.entity_id
_entity_poly.type
_entity_poly.pdbx_seq_one_letter_code
_entity_poly.pdbx_strand_id
1 'polypeptide(L)'
;MKLKLIVLLTLPLLAANVARADDSDVKGLDYYMDPPSQSDDEADVTGSMLNDAAHTIGFRGGKAERAKEIRAALENQRSNLDYMYSFQPLISSEGYLPPVITEAKDVAHITNEQIRTANRAYDIVVPARFVSNPPTWKSYLLTGLMAQRIELPEPAAMPKDGKQRDIWKKAVALGWSDGRQKADEIFTANFNRLTRDYTGMLRYSTLLQQGMIKAPVITQQQQTVTGDKNRLMLGDKTKRMKQQAEFDINKRSWKPTIR
;
A
#
# COMPACT_ATOMS: atom_id res chain seq x y z
N MET A 1 -30.04 11.72 -75.81
CA MET A 1 -31.12 12.28 -74.98
C MET A 1 -30.85 11.90 -73.52
N LYS A 2 -30.58 12.91 -72.65
CA LYS A 2 -30.46 12.89 -71.16
C LYS A 2 -29.34 11.99 -70.55
N LEU A 3 -28.15 12.48 -70.18
CA LEU A 3 -27.72 13.39 -69.09
C LEU A 3 -27.93 12.83 -67.66
N LYS A 4 -26.85 12.43 -66.96
CA LYS A 4 -26.44 12.96 -65.63
C LYS A 4 -25.17 12.29 -65.04
N LEU A 5 -24.14 13.14 -64.99
CA LEU A 5 -23.07 13.32 -64.00
C LEU A 5 -23.32 12.73 -62.59
N ILE A 6 -22.38 11.93 -62.05
CA ILE A 6 -22.01 11.91 -60.61
C ILE A 6 -20.50 11.64 -60.53
N VAL A 7 -19.74 12.67 -60.15
CA VAL A 7 -18.37 12.59 -59.65
C VAL A 7 -18.48 12.44 -58.13
N LEU A 8 -17.97 11.35 -57.56
CA LEU A 8 -17.81 11.23 -56.12
C LEU A 8 -16.36 11.57 -55.75
N LEU A 9 -16.16 12.79 -55.28
CA LEU A 9 -14.97 13.23 -54.55
C LEU A 9 -15.01 12.60 -53.15
N THR A 10 -14.09 11.68 -52.86
CA THR A 10 -13.83 11.22 -51.50
C THR A 10 -12.78 12.13 -50.84
N LEU A 11 -13.24 13.04 -49.99
CA LEU A 11 -12.38 13.74 -49.02
C LEU A 11 -11.88 12.75 -47.96
N PRO A 12 -10.59 12.75 -47.57
CA PRO A 12 -10.19 12.15 -46.31
C PRO A 12 -10.57 13.12 -45.17
N LEU A 13 -11.46 12.64 -44.30
CA LEU A 13 -11.81 13.29 -43.04
C LEU A 13 -10.58 13.22 -42.12
N LEU A 14 -9.88 14.33 -41.95
CA LEU A 14 -8.81 14.48 -40.98
C LEU A 14 -9.47 14.52 -39.58
N ALA A 15 -9.63 13.35 -38.96
CA ALA A 15 -10.03 13.27 -37.56
C ALA A 15 -8.87 13.79 -36.70
N ALA A 16 -8.94 15.07 -36.32
CA ALA A 16 -8.12 15.65 -35.29
C ALA A 16 -8.44 14.95 -33.96
N ASN A 17 -7.68 13.91 -33.65
CA ASN A 17 -7.70 13.25 -32.36
C ASN A 17 -7.04 14.19 -31.35
N VAL A 18 -7.81 15.13 -30.82
CA VAL A 18 -7.38 15.95 -29.68
C VAL A 18 -7.29 14.99 -28.50
N ALA A 19 -6.06 14.56 -28.18
CA ALA A 19 -5.75 13.84 -26.97
C ALA A 19 -6.30 14.66 -25.79
N ARG A 20 -7.40 14.20 -25.18
CA ARG A 20 -7.80 14.65 -23.85
C ARG A 20 -6.61 14.33 -22.95
N ALA A 21 -5.91 15.35 -22.48
CA ALA A 21 -4.94 15.20 -21.40
C ALA A 21 -5.67 14.50 -20.24
N ASP A 22 -5.09 13.40 -19.76
CA ASP A 22 -5.65 12.60 -18.68
C ASP A 22 -5.79 13.47 -17.43
N ASP A 23 -7.02 13.83 -17.08
CA ASP A 23 -7.33 14.78 -16.00
C ASP A 23 -7.03 14.22 -14.60
N SER A 24 -6.55 12.97 -14.54
CA SER A 24 -6.15 12.23 -13.33
C SER A 24 -4.71 12.47 -12.88
N ASP A 25 -3.89 13.14 -13.70
CA ASP A 25 -2.48 13.37 -13.40
C ASP A 25 -2.28 14.31 -12.21
N VAL A 26 -1.39 13.91 -11.28
CA VAL A 26 -0.98 14.72 -10.12
C VAL A 26 -0.46 16.07 -10.59
N LYS A 27 -1.06 17.15 -10.07
CA LYS A 27 -0.65 18.54 -10.34
C LYS A 27 0.36 19.01 -9.30
N GLY A 28 1.26 19.91 -9.69
CA GLY A 28 2.27 20.50 -8.79
C GLY A 28 1.70 21.63 -7.92
N LEU A 29 2.52 22.12 -7.00
CA LEU A 29 2.18 23.15 -6.01
C LEU A 29 1.51 24.40 -6.62
N ASP A 30 2.08 24.91 -7.71
CA ASP A 30 1.63 26.14 -8.36
C ASP A 30 0.15 26.10 -8.78
N TYR A 31 -0.34 24.93 -9.17
CA TYR A 31 -1.75 24.73 -9.54
C TYR A 31 -2.71 24.99 -8.37
N TYR A 32 -2.28 24.66 -7.14
CA TYR A 32 -3.09 24.80 -5.94
C TYR A 32 -2.88 26.14 -5.23
N MET A 33 -1.79 26.85 -5.54
CA MET A 33 -1.48 28.19 -5.04
C MET A 33 -2.41 29.26 -5.61
N ASP A 34 -2.71 29.16 -6.90
CA ASP A 34 -3.53 30.12 -7.64
C ASP A 34 -4.72 29.41 -8.31
N PRO A 35 -5.71 28.94 -7.53
CA PRO A 35 -6.85 28.28 -8.11
C PRO A 35 -7.72 29.28 -8.90
N PRO A 36 -8.39 28.83 -9.98
CA PRO A 36 -9.29 29.69 -10.74
C PRO A 36 -10.43 30.20 -9.86
N SER A 37 -10.65 31.51 -9.83
CA SER A 37 -11.76 32.11 -9.07
C SER A 37 -13.10 31.73 -9.72
N GLN A 38 -14.02 31.15 -8.95
CA GLN A 38 -15.43 31.01 -9.35
C GLN A 38 -16.34 31.82 -8.41
N SER A 39 -17.40 32.38 -8.99
CA SER A 39 -18.18 33.55 -8.56
C SER A 39 -19.05 33.40 -7.31
N ASP A 40 -19.22 34.53 -6.61
CA ASP A 40 -20.43 35.14 -6.00
C ASP A 40 -21.40 34.35 -5.08
N ASP A 41 -20.98 33.26 -4.44
CA ASP A 41 -21.77 32.70 -3.32
C ASP A 41 -21.29 33.25 -1.96
N GLU A 42 -22.14 34.04 -1.28
CA GLU A 42 -21.93 34.73 0.01
C GLU A 42 -21.90 33.79 1.24
N ALA A 43 -21.08 32.73 1.22
CA ALA A 43 -20.67 32.07 2.46
C ALA A 43 -19.50 32.84 3.10
N ASP A 44 -19.68 33.33 4.33
CA ASP A 44 -18.61 33.96 5.11
C ASP A 44 -17.72 32.89 5.74
N VAL A 45 -16.66 32.50 5.02
CA VAL A 45 -15.66 31.54 5.51
C VAL A 45 -14.66 32.27 6.38
N THR A 46 -14.59 31.86 7.66
CA THR A 46 -13.60 32.42 8.59
C THR A 46 -12.18 32.15 8.11
N GLY A 47 -11.25 33.08 8.42
CA GLY A 47 -9.84 32.93 8.02
C GLY A 47 -9.17 31.64 8.51
N SER A 48 -9.60 31.09 9.65
CA SER A 48 -9.11 29.78 10.16
C SER A 48 -9.66 28.61 9.33
N MET A 49 -10.94 28.63 8.97
CA MET A 49 -11.53 27.58 8.12
C MET A 49 -10.89 27.58 6.73
N LEU A 50 -10.62 28.76 6.17
CA LEU A 50 -9.89 28.90 4.91
C LEU A 50 -8.46 28.35 5.02
N ASN A 51 -7.76 28.68 6.11
CA ASN A 51 -6.42 28.17 6.39
C ASN A 51 -6.40 26.64 6.48
N ASP A 52 -7.33 26.04 7.22
CA ASP A 52 -7.37 24.59 7.42
C ASP A 52 -7.74 23.84 6.13
N ALA A 53 -8.65 24.39 5.34
CA ALA A 53 -8.99 23.86 4.01
C ALA A 53 -7.78 23.92 3.07
N ALA A 54 -7.14 25.08 2.98
CA ALA A 54 -5.93 25.30 2.18
C ALA A 54 -4.79 24.37 2.59
N HIS A 55 -4.52 24.25 3.90
CA HIS A 55 -3.51 23.34 4.44
C HIS A 55 -3.83 21.89 4.09
N THR A 56 -5.10 21.46 4.24
CA THR A 56 -5.51 20.10 3.90
C THR A 56 -5.30 19.76 2.43
N ILE A 57 -5.60 20.69 1.51
CA ILE A 57 -5.35 20.52 0.08
C ILE A 57 -3.85 20.43 -0.18
N GLY A 58 -3.08 21.37 0.38
CA GLY A 58 -1.63 21.39 0.29
C GLY A 58 -1.04 20.06 0.75
N PHE A 59 -1.46 19.58 1.92
CA PHE A 59 -1.04 18.32 2.50
C PHE A 59 -1.32 17.12 1.61
N ARG A 60 -2.55 17.01 1.09
CA ARG A 60 -2.91 15.93 0.17
C ARG A 60 -2.11 16.01 -1.14
N GLY A 61 -1.92 17.23 -1.66
CA GLY A 61 -1.17 17.49 -2.89
C GLY A 61 0.31 17.15 -2.77
N GLY A 62 0.99 17.67 -1.74
CA GLY A 62 2.39 17.38 -1.46
C GLY A 62 2.64 15.90 -1.18
N LYS A 63 1.72 15.24 -0.47
CA LYS A 63 1.78 13.79 -0.27
C LYS A 63 1.66 13.03 -1.59
N ALA A 64 0.74 13.42 -2.48
CA ALA A 64 0.53 12.78 -3.77
C ALA A 64 1.71 12.98 -4.74
N GLU A 65 2.27 14.19 -4.77
CA GLU A 65 3.49 14.51 -5.52
C GLU A 65 4.67 13.65 -5.05
N ARG A 66 4.92 13.63 -3.74
CA ARG A 66 6.00 12.83 -3.18
C ARG A 66 5.80 11.33 -3.40
N ALA A 67 4.55 10.85 -3.29
CA ALA A 67 4.23 9.46 -3.63
C ALA A 67 4.51 9.10 -5.09
N LYS A 68 4.30 10.03 -6.04
CA LYS A 68 4.65 9.86 -7.46
C LYS A 68 6.17 9.73 -7.63
N GLU A 69 6.94 10.60 -6.99
CA GLU A 69 8.42 10.54 -7.00
C GLU A 69 8.95 9.22 -6.43
N ILE A 70 8.45 8.81 -5.26
CA ILE A 70 8.83 7.55 -4.61
C ILE A 70 8.51 6.37 -5.53
N ARG A 71 7.33 6.33 -6.14
CA ARG A 71 6.94 5.27 -7.06
C ARG A 71 7.88 5.19 -8.26
N ALA A 72 8.24 6.33 -8.86
CA ALA A 72 9.18 6.37 -9.97
C ALA A 72 10.58 5.85 -9.55
N ALA A 73 11.06 6.27 -8.38
CA ALA A 73 12.33 5.79 -7.83
C ALA A 73 12.32 4.27 -7.57
N LEU A 74 11.21 3.72 -7.06
CA LEU A 74 11.05 2.28 -6.84
C LEU A 74 10.99 1.49 -8.15
N GLU A 75 10.32 2.01 -9.17
CA GLU A 75 10.27 1.33 -10.47
C GLU A 75 11.65 1.28 -11.15
N ASN A 76 12.49 2.31 -10.96
CA ASN A 76 13.89 2.29 -11.39
C ASN A 76 14.72 1.20 -10.69
N GLN A 77 14.30 0.74 -9.50
CA GLN A 77 14.95 -0.32 -8.72
C GLN A 77 14.20 -1.65 -8.78
N ARG A 78 13.22 -1.79 -9.68
CA ARG A 78 12.31 -2.93 -9.72
C ARG A 78 13.02 -4.28 -9.73
N SER A 79 14.00 -4.47 -10.62
CA SER A 79 14.71 -5.76 -10.74
C SER A 79 15.42 -6.14 -9.44
N ASN A 80 16.03 -5.18 -8.76
CA ASN A 80 16.71 -5.40 -7.48
C ASN A 80 15.68 -5.76 -6.39
N LEU A 81 14.55 -5.05 -6.34
CA LEU A 81 13.49 -5.31 -5.36
C LEU A 81 12.79 -6.67 -5.60
N ASP A 82 12.57 -7.04 -6.87
CA ASP A 82 12.00 -8.34 -7.24
C ASP A 82 12.93 -9.49 -6.83
N TYR A 83 14.25 -9.31 -6.97
CA TYR A 83 15.25 -10.28 -6.53
C TYR A 83 15.36 -10.37 -5.00
N MET A 84 15.49 -9.23 -4.32
CA MET A 84 15.70 -9.18 -2.87
C MET A 84 14.48 -9.63 -2.07
N TYR A 85 13.28 -9.32 -2.53
CA TYR A 85 12.02 -9.58 -1.82
C TYR A 85 11.14 -10.58 -2.57
N SER A 86 11.70 -11.75 -2.88
CA SER A 86 10.96 -12.84 -3.52
C SER A 86 10.19 -13.67 -2.50
N PHE A 87 8.87 -13.48 -2.43
CA PHE A 87 7.98 -14.21 -1.50
C PHE A 87 7.51 -15.56 -2.04
N GLN A 88 7.54 -15.76 -3.35
CA GLN A 88 7.06 -16.99 -3.99
C GLN A 88 7.68 -18.26 -3.38
N PRO A 89 9.02 -18.34 -3.16
CA PRO A 89 9.64 -19.53 -2.59
C PRO A 89 9.31 -19.76 -1.11
N LEU A 90 8.76 -18.74 -0.43
CA LEU A 90 8.39 -18.83 0.99
C LEU A 90 7.00 -19.44 1.17
N ILE A 91 6.17 -19.48 0.12
CA ILE A 91 4.85 -20.10 0.21
C ILE A 91 5.02 -21.60 0.46
N SER A 92 4.32 -22.09 1.47
CA SER A 92 4.28 -23.52 1.78
C SER A 92 3.62 -24.30 0.65
N SER A 93 3.99 -25.57 0.47
CA SER A 93 3.31 -26.50 -0.45
C SER A 93 1.81 -26.57 -0.23
N GLU A 94 1.34 -26.27 0.98
CA GLU A 94 -0.09 -26.22 1.32
C GLU A 94 -0.81 -24.93 0.89
N GLY A 95 -0.09 -23.93 0.37
CA GLY A 95 -0.65 -22.69 -0.17
C GLY A 95 -0.82 -21.56 0.86
N TYR A 96 -0.12 -21.63 2.00
CA TYR A 96 -0.13 -20.55 3.00
C TYR A 96 1.19 -19.78 3.00
N LEU A 97 1.09 -18.51 3.34
CA LEU A 97 2.23 -17.65 3.64
C LEU A 97 2.69 -17.93 5.08
N PRO A 98 4.01 -18.11 5.32
CA PRO A 98 4.54 -18.37 6.66
C PRO A 98 4.20 -17.28 7.68
N PRO A 99 4.21 -17.62 8.98
CA PRO A 99 4.12 -16.59 10.02
C PRO A 99 5.37 -15.71 10.02
N VAL A 100 5.22 -14.47 10.50
CA VAL A 100 6.33 -13.54 10.68
C VAL A 100 6.86 -13.68 12.09
N ILE A 101 8.13 -14.06 12.22
CA ILE A 101 8.82 -14.20 13.51
C ILE A 101 9.75 -13.02 13.73
N THR A 102 9.61 -12.31 14.85
CA THR A 102 10.61 -11.33 15.30
C THR A 102 11.59 -11.95 16.29
N GLU A 103 12.79 -11.40 16.37
CA GLU A 103 13.83 -11.81 17.32
C GLU A 103 14.28 -10.59 18.09
N ALA A 104 14.25 -10.68 19.42
CA ALA A 104 14.92 -9.75 20.30
C ALA A 104 16.14 -10.45 20.91
N LYS A 105 17.28 -9.77 20.95
CA LYS A 105 18.52 -10.27 21.56
C LYS A 105 18.77 -9.55 22.88
N ASP A 106 19.37 -10.27 23.82
CA ASP A 106 19.79 -9.74 25.12
C ASP A 106 18.65 -9.01 25.86
N VAL A 107 17.50 -9.67 25.92
CA VAL A 107 16.29 -9.13 26.56
C VAL A 107 16.46 -9.19 28.07
N ALA A 108 16.18 -8.09 28.75
CA ALA A 108 16.08 -8.03 30.20
C ALA A 108 14.71 -7.48 30.61
N HIS A 109 14.02 -8.20 31.49
CA HIS A 109 12.84 -7.71 32.17
C HIS A 109 13.18 -7.57 33.65
N ILE A 110 13.11 -6.33 34.14
CA ILE A 110 13.51 -5.97 35.50
C ILE A 110 12.26 -5.44 36.22
N THR A 111 11.92 -6.08 37.33
CA THR A 111 10.97 -5.59 38.32
C THR A 111 11.74 -5.20 39.59
N ASN A 112 11.05 -4.62 40.57
CA ASN A 112 11.67 -4.27 41.86
C ASN A 112 12.24 -5.49 42.61
N GLU A 113 11.76 -6.70 42.29
CA GLU A 113 12.08 -7.94 43.02
C GLU A 113 12.79 -8.98 42.14
N GLN A 114 12.79 -8.84 40.80
CA GLN A 114 13.29 -9.85 39.89
C GLN A 114 13.96 -9.26 38.64
N ILE A 115 15.11 -9.82 38.28
CA ILE A 115 15.74 -9.63 36.97
C ILE A 115 15.61 -10.94 36.19
N ARG A 116 14.98 -10.88 35.01
CA ARG A 116 14.91 -12.00 34.07
C ARG A 116 15.59 -11.62 32.77
N THR A 117 16.62 -12.35 32.39
CA THR A 117 17.33 -12.15 31.13
C THR A 117 17.12 -13.31 30.16
N ALA A 118 17.18 -13.02 28.87
CA ALA A 118 17.16 -14.02 27.81
C ALA A 118 18.08 -13.57 26.67
N ASN A 119 19.00 -14.44 26.25
CA ASN A 119 19.89 -14.15 25.13
C ASN A 119 19.12 -13.93 23.83
N ARG A 120 18.00 -14.64 23.66
CA ARG A 120 17.08 -14.49 22.52
C ARG A 120 15.64 -14.70 22.95
N ALA A 121 14.74 -13.87 22.43
CA ALA A 121 13.31 -14.05 22.49
C ALA A 121 12.74 -14.02 21.07
N TYR A 122 11.80 -14.93 20.77
CA TYR A 122 11.13 -15.00 19.49
C TYR A 122 9.63 -14.78 19.68
N ASP A 123 9.04 -13.94 18.84
CA ASP A 123 7.61 -13.65 18.86
C ASP A 123 6.99 -13.83 17.48
N ILE A 124 5.82 -14.48 17.43
CA ILE A 124 4.99 -14.55 16.22
C ILE A 124 4.17 -13.25 16.16
N VAL A 125 4.58 -12.32 15.29
CA VAL A 125 3.91 -11.01 15.16
C VAL A 125 2.82 -11.00 14.09
N VAL A 126 2.88 -11.94 13.13
CA VAL A 126 1.82 -12.17 12.15
C VAL A 126 1.62 -13.68 12.01
N PRO A 127 0.41 -14.22 12.21
CA PRO A 127 0.15 -15.64 12.07
C PRO A 127 0.19 -16.09 10.61
N ALA A 128 0.28 -17.40 10.39
CA ALA A 128 0.22 -17.98 9.06
C ALA A 128 -1.17 -17.77 8.46
N ARG A 129 -1.24 -17.53 7.15
CA ARG A 129 -2.51 -17.30 6.45
C ARG A 129 -2.48 -17.83 5.03
N PHE A 130 -3.62 -18.32 4.56
CA PHE A 130 -3.79 -18.65 3.14
C PHE A 130 -3.72 -17.38 2.29
N VAL A 131 -3.05 -17.50 1.16
CA VAL A 131 -2.94 -16.43 0.17
C VAL A 131 -3.20 -17.01 -1.21
N SER A 132 -4.01 -16.34 -2.01
CA SER A 132 -4.21 -16.73 -3.41
C SER A 132 -3.01 -16.34 -4.26
N ASN A 133 -2.43 -15.17 -3.97
CA ASN A 133 -1.21 -14.66 -4.60
C ASN A 133 -0.22 -14.24 -3.51
N PRO A 134 1.09 -14.54 -3.67
CA PRO A 134 2.10 -14.00 -2.78
C PRO A 134 2.06 -12.47 -2.75
N PRO A 135 2.38 -11.86 -1.60
CA PRO A 135 2.63 -10.42 -1.58
C PRO A 135 3.86 -10.08 -2.43
N THR A 136 3.94 -8.81 -2.82
CA THR A 136 5.09 -8.26 -3.53
C THR A 136 5.63 -7.05 -2.77
N TRP A 137 6.87 -6.62 -3.06
CA TRP A 137 7.37 -5.38 -2.47
C TRP A 137 6.45 -4.20 -2.80
N LYS A 138 5.78 -4.19 -3.96
CA LYS A 138 4.79 -3.15 -4.34
C LYS A 138 3.64 -3.08 -3.37
N SER A 139 3.06 -4.23 -2.99
CA SER A 139 1.95 -4.27 -2.04
C SER A 139 2.35 -3.78 -0.64
N TYR A 140 3.63 -3.80 -0.29
CA TYR A 140 4.13 -3.22 0.95
C TYR A 140 4.45 -1.73 0.79
N LEU A 141 5.39 -1.40 -0.11
CA LEU A 141 6.00 -0.07 -0.20
C LEU A 141 5.02 1.02 -0.65
N LEU A 142 4.00 0.68 -1.45
CA LEU A 142 3.04 1.64 -1.98
C LEU A 142 1.78 1.81 -1.12
N THR A 143 1.66 1.07 -0.01
CA THR A 143 0.47 1.17 0.86
C THR A 143 0.37 2.56 1.46
N GLY A 144 -0.78 3.23 1.29
CA GLY A 144 -1.00 4.59 1.80
C GLY A 144 -0.31 5.70 1.01
N LEU A 145 0.40 5.37 -0.08
CA LEU A 145 1.06 6.30 -1.02
C LEU A 145 0.29 6.38 -2.34
N MET A 146 -0.90 6.98 -2.26
CA MET A 146 -1.70 7.29 -3.44
C MET A 146 -1.10 8.48 -4.16
N ALA A 147 -1.01 8.39 -5.50
CA ALA A 147 -0.53 9.47 -6.35
C ALA A 147 -1.63 9.76 -7.37
N GLN A 148 -2.69 10.38 -6.87
CA GLN A 148 -3.85 10.82 -7.65
C GLN A 148 -3.99 12.32 -7.46
N ARG A 149 -4.55 13.00 -8.45
CA ARG A 149 -4.90 14.41 -8.33
C ARG A 149 -5.85 14.64 -7.15
N ILE A 150 -5.66 15.76 -6.48
CA ILE A 150 -6.57 16.22 -5.42
C ILE A 150 -7.62 17.15 -6.03
N GLU A 151 -8.88 16.87 -5.73
CA GLU A 151 -10.01 17.72 -6.06
C GLU A 151 -9.96 19.02 -5.26
N LEU A 152 -10.26 20.14 -5.92
CA LEU A 152 -10.38 21.43 -5.25
C LEU A 152 -11.66 21.47 -4.41
N PRO A 153 -11.70 22.26 -3.32
CA PRO A 153 -12.92 22.46 -2.56
C PRO A 153 -14.01 23.12 -3.38
N GLU A 154 -15.24 23.02 -2.85
CA GLU A 154 -16.38 23.79 -3.33
C GLU A 154 -16.06 25.30 -3.37
N PRO A 155 -16.59 26.05 -4.35
CA PRO A 155 -16.31 27.48 -4.52
C PRO A 155 -16.49 28.32 -3.25
N ALA A 156 -17.46 27.95 -2.40
CA ALA A 156 -17.70 28.61 -1.11
C ALA A 156 -16.49 28.58 -0.17
N ALA A 157 -15.64 27.56 -0.25
CA ALA A 157 -14.43 27.37 0.56
C ALA A 157 -13.15 27.92 -0.11
N MET A 158 -13.29 28.62 -1.23
CA MET A 158 -12.18 29.21 -1.99
C MET A 158 -11.91 30.65 -1.57
N PRO A 159 -10.66 31.15 -1.70
CA PRO A 159 -10.33 32.52 -1.36
C PRO A 159 -10.97 33.50 -2.36
N LYS A 160 -11.63 34.55 -1.86
CA LYS A 160 -12.40 35.51 -2.65
C LYS A 160 -11.65 36.82 -2.90
N ASP A 161 -10.86 37.26 -1.94
CA ASP A 161 -10.12 38.54 -2.00
C ASP A 161 -8.59 38.35 -1.98
N GLY A 162 -7.85 39.47 -2.05
CA GLY A 162 -6.38 39.43 -1.98
C GLY A 162 -5.83 38.91 -0.65
N LYS A 163 -6.44 39.28 0.48
CA LYS A 163 -5.96 38.87 1.82
C LYS A 163 -6.19 37.39 2.06
N GLN A 164 -7.35 36.88 1.67
CA GLN A 164 -7.71 35.47 1.71
C GLN A 164 -6.79 34.66 0.79
N ARG A 165 -6.44 35.17 -0.40
CA ARG A 165 -5.45 34.54 -1.28
C ARG A 165 -4.06 34.44 -0.63
N ASP A 166 -3.62 35.46 0.10
CA ASP A 166 -2.33 35.40 0.81
C ASP A 166 -2.34 34.34 1.92
N ILE A 167 -3.44 34.24 2.68
CA ILE A 167 -3.63 33.19 3.70
C ILE A 167 -3.62 31.81 3.04
N TRP A 168 -4.40 31.66 1.97
CA TRP A 168 -4.50 30.42 1.20
C TRP A 168 -3.14 29.96 0.71
N LYS A 169 -2.38 30.82 0.03
CA LYS A 169 -1.05 30.48 -0.52
C LYS A 169 -0.11 29.99 0.57
N LYS A 170 -0.05 30.69 1.71
CA LYS A 170 0.80 30.30 2.84
C LYS A 170 0.41 28.95 3.41
N ALA A 171 -0.90 28.73 3.60
CA ALA A 171 -1.43 27.49 4.14
C ALA A 171 -1.22 26.30 3.18
N VAL A 172 -1.43 26.49 1.87
CA VAL A 172 -1.13 25.46 0.84
C VAL A 172 0.37 25.12 0.85
N ALA A 173 1.27 26.12 0.91
CA ALA A 173 2.71 25.87 0.94
C ALA A 173 3.13 25.04 2.17
N LEU A 174 2.63 25.43 3.34
CA LEU A 174 2.92 24.72 4.59
C LEU A 174 2.38 23.29 4.52
N GLY A 175 1.10 23.14 4.16
CA GLY A 175 0.47 21.84 3.96
C GLY A 175 1.27 20.97 2.98
N TRP A 176 1.73 21.54 1.86
CA TRP A 176 2.52 20.81 0.87
C TRP A 176 3.80 20.22 1.45
N SER A 177 4.57 21.01 2.19
CA SER A 177 5.78 20.54 2.86
C SER A 177 5.46 19.42 3.86
N ASP A 178 4.44 19.60 4.70
CA ASP A 178 4.00 18.60 5.68
C ASP A 178 3.54 17.30 5.01
N GLY A 179 2.82 17.42 3.90
CA GLY A 179 2.36 16.30 3.08
C GLY A 179 3.51 15.49 2.48
N ARG A 180 4.53 16.20 1.96
CA ARG A 180 5.76 15.56 1.45
C ARG A 180 6.49 14.81 2.55
N GLN A 181 6.71 15.45 3.71
CA GLN A 181 7.31 14.79 4.88
C GLN A 181 6.50 13.55 5.29
N LYS A 182 5.17 13.66 5.30
CA LYS A 182 4.32 12.52 5.67
C LYS A 182 4.47 11.34 4.72
N ALA A 183 4.60 11.60 3.42
CA ALA A 183 4.85 10.54 2.44
C ALA A 183 6.18 9.81 2.71
N ASP A 184 7.23 10.54 3.08
CA ASP A 184 8.52 9.95 3.46
C ASP A 184 8.40 9.08 4.72
N GLU A 185 7.73 9.56 5.77
CA GLU A 185 7.46 8.78 6.99
C GLU A 185 6.71 7.47 6.71
N ILE A 186 5.66 7.56 5.88
CA ILE A 186 4.88 6.38 5.45
C ILE A 186 5.79 5.40 4.69
N PHE A 187 6.62 5.90 3.79
CA PHE A 187 7.53 5.06 3.03
C PHE A 187 8.55 4.35 3.92
N THR A 188 9.17 5.06 4.87
CA THR A 188 10.08 4.46 5.85
C THR A 188 9.38 3.39 6.70
N ALA A 189 8.17 3.66 7.17
CA ALA A 189 7.38 2.68 7.92
C ALA A 189 7.04 1.43 7.08
N ASN A 190 6.65 1.62 5.81
CA ASN A 190 6.36 0.53 4.89
C ASN A 190 7.61 -0.32 4.60
N PHE A 191 8.76 0.33 4.42
CA PHE A 191 10.05 -0.35 4.20
C PHE A 191 10.43 -1.19 5.42
N ASN A 192 10.36 -0.62 6.63
CA ASN A 192 10.63 -1.35 7.87
C ASN A 192 9.69 -2.57 8.03
N ARG A 193 8.41 -2.40 7.69
CA ARG A 193 7.44 -3.50 7.71
C ARG A 193 7.79 -4.58 6.68
N LEU A 194 8.15 -4.21 5.46
CA LEU A 194 8.58 -5.14 4.41
C LEU A 194 9.79 -5.97 4.88
N THR A 195 10.85 -5.31 5.36
CA THR A 195 12.06 -5.97 5.83
C THR A 195 11.78 -6.88 7.02
N ARG A 196 11.00 -6.41 8.01
CA ARG A 196 10.60 -7.22 9.17
C ARG A 196 9.83 -8.47 8.75
N ASP A 197 8.81 -8.31 7.90
CA ASP A 197 7.94 -9.42 7.51
C ASP A 197 8.71 -10.45 6.67
N TYR A 198 9.50 -10.00 5.70
CA TYR A 198 10.31 -10.87 4.85
C TYR A 198 11.36 -11.66 5.66
N THR A 199 12.16 -10.96 6.46
CA THR A 199 13.19 -11.60 7.31
C THR A 199 12.55 -12.50 8.38
N GLY A 200 11.37 -12.14 8.89
CA GLY A 200 10.65 -12.95 9.85
C GLY A 200 10.11 -14.25 9.27
N MET A 201 9.67 -14.25 8.00
CA MET A 201 9.29 -15.47 7.29
C MET A 201 10.50 -16.37 6.97
N LEU A 202 11.65 -15.78 6.62
CA LEU A 202 12.90 -16.53 6.48
C LEU A 202 13.30 -17.18 7.82
N ARG A 203 13.20 -16.42 8.91
CA ARG A 203 13.47 -16.91 10.27
C ARG A 203 12.56 -18.07 10.65
N TYR A 204 11.26 -18.02 10.29
CA TYR A 204 10.35 -19.16 10.48
C TYR A 204 10.90 -20.43 9.82
N SER A 205 11.38 -20.35 8.57
CA SER A 205 11.95 -21.51 7.87
C SER A 205 13.14 -22.10 8.63
N THR A 206 14.05 -21.24 9.13
CA THR A 206 15.19 -21.67 9.95
C THR A 206 14.75 -22.35 11.25
N LEU A 207 13.81 -21.74 11.99
CA LEU A 207 13.31 -22.30 13.24
C LEU A 207 12.56 -23.62 13.04
N LEU A 208 11.84 -23.75 11.92
CA LEU A 208 11.13 -24.97 11.56
C LEU A 208 12.11 -26.12 11.30
N GLN A 209 13.19 -25.86 10.57
CA GLN A 209 14.26 -26.83 10.34
C GLN A 209 14.96 -27.25 11.65
N GLN A 210 15.09 -26.31 12.59
CA GLN A 210 15.64 -26.56 13.93
C GLN A 210 14.64 -27.25 14.87
N GLY A 211 13.39 -27.45 14.49
CA GLY A 211 12.35 -28.05 15.35
C GLY A 211 11.89 -27.14 16.49
N MET A 212 12.19 -25.83 16.44
CA MET A 212 11.82 -24.86 17.47
C MET A 212 10.42 -24.27 17.28
N ILE A 213 9.82 -24.47 16.12
CA ILE A 213 8.45 -24.07 15.79
C ILE A 213 7.77 -25.19 15.02
N LYS A 214 6.48 -25.42 15.31
CA LYS A 214 5.65 -26.36 14.57
C LYS A 214 4.91 -25.63 13.46
N ALA A 215 4.81 -26.29 12.30
CA ALA A 215 4.05 -25.75 11.19
C ALA A 215 2.54 -25.77 11.48
N PRO A 216 1.75 -24.87 10.86
CA PRO A 216 0.30 -24.91 10.95
C PRO A 216 -0.27 -26.25 10.48
N VAL A 217 -1.29 -26.74 11.19
CA VAL A 217 -2.00 -27.97 10.82
C VAL A 217 -3.17 -27.61 9.90
N ILE A 218 -3.16 -28.16 8.69
CA ILE A 218 -4.17 -27.88 7.67
C ILE A 218 -5.02 -29.12 7.41
N THR A 219 -6.32 -28.91 7.30
CA THR A 219 -7.30 -29.92 6.90
C THR A 219 -7.90 -29.54 5.56
N GLN A 220 -7.98 -30.50 4.64
CA GLN A 220 -8.64 -30.34 3.34
C GLN A 220 -9.89 -31.21 3.28
N GLN A 221 -11.00 -30.63 2.85
CA GLN A 221 -12.24 -31.33 2.55
C GLN A 221 -12.53 -31.19 1.05
N GLN A 222 -12.89 -32.30 0.43
CA GLN A 222 -13.25 -32.37 -0.99
C GLN A 222 -14.69 -32.83 -1.11
N GLN A 223 -15.48 -32.11 -1.90
CA GLN A 223 -16.82 -32.54 -2.29
C GLN A 223 -16.89 -32.59 -3.83
N THR A 224 -17.46 -33.67 -4.37
CA THR A 224 -17.49 -33.89 -5.82
C THR A 224 -18.49 -32.95 -6.50
N VAL A 225 -19.62 -32.68 -5.83
CA VAL A 225 -20.67 -31.79 -6.32
C VAL A 225 -21.24 -31.01 -5.12
N THR A 226 -21.23 -29.69 -5.19
CA THR A 226 -21.89 -28.76 -4.25
C THR A 226 -22.69 -27.74 -5.03
N GLY A 227 -23.71 -27.14 -4.43
CA GLY A 227 -24.51 -26.13 -5.13
C GLY A 227 -25.95 -25.99 -4.66
N ASP A 228 -26.66 -25.07 -5.30
CA ASP A 228 -28.09 -24.84 -5.17
C ASP A 228 -28.76 -24.84 -6.56
N LYS A 229 -30.04 -24.41 -6.63
CA LYS A 229 -30.81 -24.37 -7.88
C LYS A 229 -30.21 -23.45 -8.96
N ASN A 230 -29.37 -22.50 -8.59
CA ASN A 230 -28.82 -21.47 -9.48
C ASN A 230 -27.30 -21.58 -9.66
N ARG A 231 -26.60 -22.40 -8.86
CA ARG A 231 -25.15 -22.60 -8.97
C ARG A 231 -24.77 -24.05 -8.66
N LEU A 232 -24.10 -24.69 -9.61
CA LEU A 232 -23.47 -26.01 -9.45
C LEU A 232 -21.95 -25.83 -9.42
N MET A 233 -21.30 -26.40 -8.41
CA MET A 233 -19.85 -26.45 -8.22
C MET A 233 -19.40 -27.90 -8.29
N LEU A 234 -18.47 -28.19 -9.19
CA LEU A 234 -17.88 -29.51 -9.37
C LEU A 234 -16.46 -29.52 -8.80
N GLY A 235 -16.13 -30.55 -8.03
CA GLY A 235 -14.79 -30.70 -7.45
C GLY A 235 -14.43 -29.61 -6.42
N ASP A 236 -15.39 -29.18 -5.61
CA ASP A 236 -15.23 -28.18 -4.56
C ASP A 236 -14.22 -28.63 -3.49
N LYS A 237 -13.13 -27.86 -3.31
CA LYS A 237 -12.09 -28.12 -2.29
C LYS A 237 -12.09 -26.99 -1.29
N THR A 238 -12.22 -27.31 -0.01
CA THR A 238 -12.05 -26.35 1.08
C THR A 238 -10.84 -26.74 1.92
N LYS A 239 -9.87 -25.82 2.03
CA LYS A 239 -8.77 -25.91 2.99
C LYS A 239 -9.06 -25.06 4.22
N ARG A 240 -8.74 -25.57 5.40
CA ARG A 240 -8.84 -24.85 6.68
C ARG A 240 -7.59 -25.06 7.52
N MET A 241 -7.13 -24.00 8.15
CA MET A 241 -6.03 -24.06 9.11
C MET A 241 -6.64 -24.38 10.48
N LYS A 242 -6.46 -25.64 10.93
CA LYS A 242 -7.01 -26.13 12.20
C LYS A 242 -6.20 -25.61 13.39
N GLN A 243 -4.88 -25.49 13.23
CA GLN A 243 -3.98 -24.94 14.24
C GLN A 243 -2.97 -24.00 13.57
N GLN A 244 -2.66 -22.91 14.24
CA GLN A 244 -1.62 -21.97 13.83
C GLN A 244 -0.23 -22.53 14.11
N ALA A 245 0.79 -21.89 13.54
CA ALA A 245 2.17 -22.17 13.94
C ALA A 245 2.38 -21.78 15.41
N GLU A 246 3.11 -22.61 16.15
CA GLU A 246 3.39 -22.40 17.56
C GLU A 246 4.83 -22.82 17.90
N PHE A 247 5.48 -22.11 18.81
CA PHE A 247 6.82 -22.49 19.27
C PHE A 247 6.77 -23.81 20.04
N ASP A 248 7.74 -24.69 19.77
CA ASP A 248 7.93 -25.89 20.56
C ASP A 248 8.86 -25.59 21.73
N ILE A 249 8.31 -25.49 22.93
CA ILE A 249 9.08 -25.24 24.15
C ILE A 249 9.88 -26.48 24.63
N ASN A 250 9.64 -27.66 24.04
CA ASN A 250 10.37 -28.87 24.41
C ASN A 250 11.72 -28.95 23.70
N LYS A 251 12.79 -28.55 24.40
CA LYS A 251 14.16 -28.57 23.87
C LYS A 251 14.62 -29.92 23.28
N ARG A 252 14.03 -31.05 23.70
CA ARG A 252 14.40 -32.38 23.19
C ARG A 252 14.05 -32.59 21.72
N SER A 253 13.07 -31.84 21.18
CA SER A 253 12.73 -31.89 19.76
C SER A 253 13.66 -31.02 18.90
N TRP A 254 14.49 -30.19 19.52
CA TRP A 254 15.31 -29.22 18.80
C TRP A 254 16.57 -29.86 18.24
N LYS A 255 16.88 -29.47 17.00
CA LYS A 255 18.10 -29.88 16.31
C LYS A 255 19.14 -28.76 16.44
N PRO A 256 20.25 -28.98 17.16
CA PRO A 256 21.30 -27.97 17.27
C PRO A 256 21.90 -27.73 15.89
N THR A 257 22.04 -26.45 15.53
CA THR A 257 22.83 -26.05 14.36
C THR A 257 24.23 -25.71 14.83
N ILE A 258 25.22 -26.46 14.36
CA ILE A 258 26.62 -26.10 14.54
C ILE A 258 26.86 -24.91 13.61
N ARG A 259 27.30 -23.78 14.17
CA ARG A 259 27.74 -22.61 13.40
C ARG A 259 29.24 -22.67 13.19
#